data_AF-A0A349YGB5-F1
#
_entry.id   AF-A0A349YGB5-F1
#
_cell.length_a   1.000
_cell.length_b   1.000
_cell.length_c   1.000
_cell.angle_alpha   90.00
_cell.angle_beta   90.00
_cell.angle_gamma   90.00
#
_symmetry.space_group_name_H-M   'P 1'
#
loop_
_entity.id
_entity.type
_entity.pdbx_description
1 polymer ?
#
loop_
_entity_poly.entity_id
_entity_poly.type
_entity_poly.pdbx_seq_one_letter_code
_entity_poly.pdbx_strand_id
1 'polypeptide(L)'
;MTRGIIRNLDQLGRVTFPKEARKMLRMEEGTPVEIYVENGGFCVKPVKNYCACCGEAEDKKELVELNGMLLCKECIKDFSKKIG
;
A
#
# COMPACT_ATOMS: atom_id res chain seq x y z
N MET A 1 -7.93 -1.95 -21.74
CA MET A 1 -6.72 -2.62 -22.21
C MET A 1 -5.55 -1.67 -22.00
N THR A 2 -4.84 -1.78 -20.89
CA THR A 2 -3.67 -0.93 -20.62
C THR A 2 -2.51 -1.50 -21.45
N ARG A 3 -2.03 -0.75 -22.44
CA ARG A 3 -0.87 -1.16 -23.25
C ARG A 3 0.34 -1.25 -22.30
N GLY A 4 0.95 -2.43 -22.20
CA GLY A 4 2.19 -2.60 -21.45
C GLY A 4 3.27 -1.66 -21.98
N ILE A 5 4.08 -1.09 -21.08
CA ILE A 5 5.19 -0.22 -21.44
C ILE A 5 6.47 -1.03 -21.33
N ILE A 6 7.26 -1.06 -22.41
CA ILE A 6 8.56 -1.74 -22.42
C ILE A 6 9.59 -0.84 -21.72
N ARG A 7 10.32 -1.40 -20.77
CA ARG A 7 11.45 -0.78 -20.08
C ARG A 7 12.61 -1.76 -20.01
N ASN A 8 13.81 -1.27 -20.30
CA ASN A 8 15.02 -2.05 -20.13
C ASN A 8 15.42 -2.05 -18.66
N LEU A 9 16.07 -3.14 -18.25
CA LEU A 9 16.79 -3.17 -16.98
C LEU A 9 18.02 -2.26 -17.07
N ASP A 10 18.35 -1.62 -15.97
CA ASP A 10 19.64 -0.94 -15.86
C ASP A 10 20.79 -1.95 -15.59
N GLN A 11 22.01 -1.44 -15.45
CA GLN A 11 23.21 -2.25 -15.21
C GLN A 11 23.18 -3.05 -13.90
N LEU A 12 22.29 -2.70 -12.97
CA LEU A 12 22.13 -3.38 -11.68
C LEU A 12 20.90 -4.28 -11.64
N GLY A 13 20.19 -4.44 -12.77
CA GLY A 13 18.98 -5.25 -12.85
C GLY A 13 17.74 -4.58 -12.26
N ARG A 14 17.73 -3.25 -12.11
CA ARG A 14 16.55 -2.50 -11.64
C ARG A 14 15.65 -2.11 -12.83
N VAL A 15 14.35 -1.99 -12.56
CA VAL A 15 13.36 -1.47 -13.51
C VAL A 15 12.70 -0.21 -12.96
N THR A 16 12.45 0.78 -13.82
CA THR A 16 11.80 2.03 -13.43
C THR A 16 10.30 1.99 -13.71
N PHE A 17 9.47 2.37 -12.73
CA PHE A 17 8.04 2.58 -12.95
C PHE A 17 7.76 3.93 -13.64
N PRO A 18 6.99 3.94 -14.75
CA PRO A 18 6.50 5.18 -15.36
C PRO A 18 5.75 6.06 -14.36
N LYS A 19 5.77 7.38 -14.59
CA LYS A 19 5.15 8.36 -13.68
C LYS A 19 3.63 8.12 -13.56
N GLU A 20 3.01 7.68 -14.65
CA GLU A 20 1.58 7.38 -14.73
C GLU A 20 1.21 6.20 -13.84
N ALA A 21 1.97 5.10 -13.94
CA ALA A 21 1.77 3.90 -13.12
C ALA A 21 1.96 4.22 -11.63
N ARG A 22 3.00 5.00 -11.29
CA ARG A 22 3.23 5.46 -9.91
C ARG A 22 2.06 6.25 -9.35
N LYS A 23 1.52 7.20 -10.11
CA LYS A 23 0.33 7.97 -9.69
C LYS A 23 -0.90 7.09 -9.51
N MET A 24 -1.15 6.17 -10.43
CA MET A 24 -2.31 5.26 -10.36
C MET A 24 -2.24 4.35 -9.14
N LEU A 25 -1.06 3.83 -8.81
CA LEU A 25 -0.84 2.96 -7.66
C LEU A 25 -0.51 3.71 -6.37
N ARG A 26 -0.51 5.05 -6.40
CA ARG A 26 -0.14 5.93 -5.26
C ARG A 26 1.22 5.57 -4.66
N MET A 27 2.18 5.25 -5.53
CA MET A 27 3.57 4.98 -5.17
C MET A 27 4.39 6.26 -5.29
N GLU A 28 4.68 6.87 -4.14
CA GLU A 28 5.57 8.00 -4.03
C GLU A 28 7.01 7.54 -3.74
N GLU A 29 7.94 8.48 -3.66
CA GLU A 29 9.30 8.17 -3.27
C GLU A 29 9.32 7.58 -1.86
N GLY A 30 10.01 6.45 -1.68
CA GLY A 30 10.06 5.74 -0.40
C GLY A 30 8.87 4.84 -0.08
N THR A 31 7.81 4.79 -0.90
CA THR A 31 6.68 3.87 -0.68
C THR A 31 7.16 2.41 -0.70
N PRO A 32 6.94 1.63 0.37
CA PRO A 32 7.26 0.20 0.37
C PRO A 32 6.39 -0.54 -0.65
N VAL A 33 7.04 -1.39 -1.45
CA VAL A 33 6.37 -2.22 -2.44
C VAL A 33 6.67 -3.68 -2.20
N GLU A 34 5.63 -4.50 -2.30
CA GLU A 34 5.76 -5.94 -2.29
C GLU A 34 5.89 -6.44 -3.72
N ILE A 35 6.94 -7.22 -3.97
CA ILE A 35 7.22 -7.87 -5.26
C ILE A 35 7.11 -9.36 -5.03
N TYR A 36 6.28 -10.03 -5.84
CA TYR A 36 6.08 -11.47 -5.78
C TYR A 36 5.97 -12.05 -7.18
N VAL A 37 6.17 -13.37 -7.29
CA VAL A 37 6.12 -14.09 -8.57
C VAL A 37 4.77 -14.79 -8.70
N GLU A 38 4.07 -14.54 -9.78
CA GLU A 38 2.78 -15.16 -10.09
C GLU A 38 2.68 -15.39 -11.60
N ASN A 39 2.21 -16.58 -12.01
CA ASN A 39 2.02 -16.93 -13.43
C ASN A 39 3.26 -16.70 -14.32
N GLY A 40 4.46 -16.90 -13.78
CA GLY A 40 5.72 -16.71 -14.50
C GLY A 40 6.13 -15.26 -14.73
N GLY A 41 5.44 -14.30 -14.09
CA GLY A 41 5.78 -12.87 -14.11
C GLY A 41 5.99 -12.29 -12.72
N PHE A 42 6.55 -11.08 -12.66
CA PHE A 42 6.61 -10.30 -11.44
C PHE A 42 5.33 -9.47 -11.29
N CYS A 43 4.68 -9.62 -10.15
CA CYS A 43 3.60 -8.78 -9.69
C CYS A 43 4.13 -7.80 -8.64
N VAL A 44 3.66 -6.55 -8.70
CA VAL A 44 4.09 -5.48 -7.81
C VAL A 44 2.85 -4.83 -7.22
N LYS A 45 2.79 -4.74 -5.89
CA LYS A 45 1.72 -4.04 -5.18
C LYS A 45 2.30 -3.11 -4.10
N PRO A 46 1.73 -1.91 -3.88
CA PRO A 46 2.09 -1.10 -2.73
C PRO A 46 1.72 -1.85 -1.45
N VAL A 47 2.62 -1.84 -0.46
CA VAL A 47 2.29 -2.34 0.87
C VAL A 47 1.32 -1.36 1.49
N LYS A 48 0.18 -1.85 1.97
CA LYS A 48 -0.81 -1.06 2.67
C LYS A 48 -0.87 -1.46 4.12
N ASN A 49 -1.02 -0.47 4.98
CA ASN A 49 -1.39 -0.72 6.36
C ASN A 49 -2.90 -0.86 6.49
N TYR A 50 -3.33 -1.66 7.47
CA TYR A 50 -4.73 -1.94 7.75
C TYR A 50 -5.04 -1.68 9.22
N CYS A 51 -6.25 -1.20 9.50
CA CYS A 51 -6.78 -1.13 10.85
C CYS A 51 -6.94 -2.55 11.42
N ALA A 52 -6.27 -2.84 12.53
CA ALA A 52 -6.34 -4.13 13.22
C ALA A 52 -7.75 -4.51 13.70
N CYS A 53 -8.65 -3.54 13.84
CA CYS A 53 -10.03 -3.78 14.32
C CYS A 53 -11.02 -4.02 13.18
N CYS A 54 -11.08 -3.17 12.15
CA CYS A 54 -12.08 -3.27 11.08
C CYS A 54 -11.51 -3.76 9.74
N GLY A 55 -10.19 -3.93 9.62
CA GLY A 55 -9.54 -4.39 8.40
C GLY A 55 -9.53 -3.37 7.24
N GLU A 56 -9.99 -2.14 7.46
CA GLU A 56 -9.94 -1.09 6.45
C GLU A 56 -8.53 -0.53 6.31
N ALA A 57 -8.11 -0.28 5.07
CA ALA A 57 -6.79 0.19 4.74
C ALA A 57 -6.61 1.70 4.99
N GLU A 58 -5.34 2.11 5.11
CA GLU A 58 -4.95 3.51 5.34
C GLU A 58 -5.38 4.49 4.22
N ASP A 59 -5.69 3.98 3.02
CA ASP A 59 -6.17 4.79 1.90
C ASP A 59 -7.64 5.21 2.03
N LYS A 60 -8.40 4.53 2.88
CA LYS A 60 -9.81 4.86 3.18
C LYS A 60 -9.98 5.49 4.56
N LYS A 61 -9.18 5.08 5.54
CA LYS A 61 -9.31 5.56 6.92
C LYS A 61 -7.97 5.98 7.47
N GLU A 62 -7.96 7.08 8.21
CA GLU A 62 -6.77 7.55 8.90
C GLU A 62 -6.42 6.61 10.05
N LEU A 63 -5.28 5.93 9.93
CA LEU A 63 -4.76 5.01 10.93
C LEU A 63 -3.88 5.75 11.94
N VAL A 64 -3.98 5.33 13.19
CA VAL A 64 -3.20 5.81 14.33
C VAL A 64 -2.56 4.59 14.98
N GLU A 65 -1.27 4.67 15.25
CA GLU A 65 -0.56 3.63 16.00
C GLU A 65 -0.78 3.80 17.50
N LEU A 66 -1.25 2.74 18.16
CA LEU A 66 -1.44 2.65 19.60
C LEU A 66 -0.87 1.32 20.09
N ASN A 67 0.17 1.38 20.92
CA ASN A 67 0.83 0.20 21.50
C ASN A 67 1.25 -0.87 20.47
N GLY A 68 1.76 -0.45 19.32
CA GLY A 68 2.17 -1.35 18.23
C GLY A 68 1.02 -1.92 17.39
N MET A 69 -0.21 -1.45 17.59
CA MET A 69 -1.36 -1.77 16.75
C MET A 69 -1.83 -0.55 15.98
N LEU A 70 -2.13 -0.73 14.69
CA LEU A 70 -2.71 0.32 13.86
C LEU A 70 -4.24 0.28 13.98
N LEU A 71 -4.86 1.38 14.40
CA LEU A 71 -6.31 1.52 14.54
C LEU A 71 -6.80 2.79 13.85
N CYS A 72 -7.94 2.73 13.17
CA CYS A 72 -8.51 3.92 12.57
C CYS A 72 -9.22 4.80 13.60
N LYS A 73 -9.28 6.11 13.34
CA LYS A 73 -9.95 7.09 14.24
C LYS A 73 -11.40 6.74 14.57
N GLU A 74 -12.12 6.12 13.64
CA GLU A 74 -13.51 5.67 13.86
C GLU A 74 -13.59 4.54 14.90
N CYS A 75 -12.78 3.49 14.74
CA CYS A 75 -12.72 2.40 15.72
C CYS A 75 -12.33 2.91 17.10
N ILE A 76 -11.36 3.83 17.19
CA ILE A 76 -10.94 4.44 18.46
C ILE A 76 -12.12 5.18 19.12
N LYS A 77 -12.86 6.00 18.35
CA LYS A 77 -14.05 6.71 18.86
C LYS A 77 -15.15 5.75 19.33
N ASP A 78 -15.38 4.67 18.61
CA ASP A 78 -16.38 3.66 18.98
C ASP A 78 -16.02 2.97 20.29
N PHE A 79 -14.73 2.67 20.50
CA PHE A 79 -14.24 2.16 21.79
C PHE A 79 -14.40 3.17 22.91
N SER A 80 -14.02 4.44 22.71
CA SER A 80 -14.18 5.49 23.72
C SER A 80 -15.63 5.67 24.17
N LYS A 81 -16.60 5.54 23.23
CA LYS A 81 -18.04 5.65 23.55
C LYS A 81 -18.63 4.45 24.27
N LYS A 82 -18.02 3.25 24.14
CA LYS A 82 -18.50 2.02 24.79
C LYS A 82 -17.97 1.84 26.21
N ILE A 83 -16.86 2.49 26.54
CA ILE A 83 -16.20 2.40 27.85
C ILE A 83 -16.57 3.57 28.77
N GLY A 84 -17.04 4.69 28.21
CA GLY A 84 -17.67 5.79 28.96
C GLY A 84 -19.14 5.53 29.22
#